data_AF-A0A972DU00-F1
#
_entry.id   AF-A0A972DU00-F1
#
_cell.length_a   1.000
_cell.length_b   1.000
_cell.length_c   1.000
_cell.angle_alpha   90.00
_cell.angle_beta   90.00
_cell.angle_gamma   90.00
#
_symmetry.space_group_name_H-M   'P 1'
#
loop_
_entity.id
_entity.type
_entity.pdbx_description
1 polymer ?
#
loop_
_entity_poly.entity_id
_entity_poly.type
_entity_poly.pdbx_seq_one_letter_code
_entity_poly.pdbx_strand_id
1 'polypeptide(L)'
;MCMRLYLPILCVLTFLAISPNVATAAEPDPVGWWKFDDGAGAVALDSSGSGNHGTIFGDPQWIAGQLDGALQLDGAGDYVELPIGKVIGTLEEATLSLWVNWSGEGGDWQRILDLGSGTTNYLYLCPNNGSTSAMRVAITVDNGVWNEFDSSEGLLPLGWHHVTITVSSSAKRMELYLDGQSVGSMANITNTVNALGETTQNWIGRSQYDADPYFNGAVDDLRIYNVVLSDRQIQTVMSGLSTGLASGPVPANEAIDVPREMVLGWTAGQFAATHDVYFGTSFADVDAASRGNALGVLVSQAQAGTTYTPPVRLEFETTYYWRIDEVNAAPDNTVFKGEVWSFTTEPFTYPVANIIATSNA
;
A
#
# COMPACT_ATOMS: atom_id res chain seq x y z
N MET A 1 59.42 -30.81 50.51
CA MET A 1 58.11 -30.96 49.84
C MET A 1 57.78 -29.60 49.23
N CYS A 2 58.22 -29.36 47.99
CA CYS A 2 58.05 -28.07 47.30
C CYS A 2 56.66 -27.99 46.69
N MET A 3 55.86 -26.99 47.08
CA MET A 3 54.54 -26.74 46.50
C MET A 3 54.64 -25.60 45.48
N ARG A 4 54.48 -25.94 44.19
CA ARG A 4 54.43 -24.99 43.07
C ARG A 4 53.05 -24.33 43.01
N LEU A 5 53.02 -23.00 43.02
CA LEU A 5 51.83 -22.18 42.81
C LEU A 5 51.64 -21.98 41.29
N TYR A 6 50.50 -22.39 40.73
CA TYR A 6 50.12 -22.09 39.34
C TYR A 6 49.02 -21.03 39.34
N LEU A 7 49.28 -19.90 38.68
CA LEU A 7 48.33 -18.81 38.45
C LEU A 7 47.77 -18.96 37.02
N PRO A 8 46.46 -19.13 36.80
CA PRO A 8 45.92 -19.24 35.45
C PRO A 8 45.76 -17.83 34.85
N ILE A 9 46.39 -17.61 33.70
CA ILE A 9 46.21 -16.41 32.87
C ILE A 9 44.90 -16.57 32.10
N LEU A 10 43.91 -15.72 32.41
CA LEU A 10 42.64 -15.65 31.69
C LEU A 10 42.84 -14.78 30.44
N CYS A 11 42.92 -15.42 29.27
CA CYS A 11 43.02 -14.76 27.98
C CYS A 11 41.61 -14.41 27.50
N VAL A 12 41.24 -13.12 27.58
CA VAL A 12 39.94 -12.63 27.09
C VAL A 12 40.08 -12.37 25.58
N LEU A 13 39.57 -13.30 24.75
CA LEU A 13 39.39 -13.07 23.31
C LEU A 13 38.17 -12.16 23.11
N THR A 14 38.41 -10.92 22.69
CA THR A 14 37.37 -10.03 22.18
C THR A 14 37.00 -10.44 20.77
N PHE A 15 35.85 -11.10 20.60
CA PHE A 15 35.21 -11.26 19.29
C PHE A 15 34.66 -9.90 18.85
N LEU A 16 35.28 -9.28 17.84
CA LEU A 16 34.62 -8.21 17.08
C LEU A 16 33.52 -8.88 16.25
N ALA A 17 32.26 -8.73 16.67
CA ALA A 17 31.11 -9.04 15.83
C ALA A 17 31.05 -7.98 14.72
N ILE A 18 31.48 -8.36 13.52
CA ILE A 18 31.19 -7.59 12.31
C ILE A 18 29.73 -7.90 11.99
N SER A 19 28.82 -7.04 12.45
CA SER A 19 27.42 -7.10 12.03
C SER A 19 27.37 -6.85 10.52
N PRO A 20 26.88 -7.79 9.70
CA PRO A 20 26.64 -7.50 8.30
C PRO A 20 25.60 -6.38 8.25
N ASN A 21 25.95 -5.28 7.58
CA ASN A 21 25.01 -4.22 7.25
C ASN A 21 24.00 -4.84 6.28
N VAL A 22 22.86 -5.30 6.78
CA VAL A 22 21.74 -5.71 5.93
C VAL A 22 21.18 -4.41 5.36
N ALA A 23 21.59 -4.06 4.14
CA ALA A 23 20.89 -3.05 3.39
C ALA A 23 19.44 -3.52 3.27
N THR A 24 18.51 -2.79 3.88
CA THR A 24 17.08 -3.01 3.65
C THR A 24 16.86 -2.72 2.18
N ALA A 25 16.54 -3.75 1.38
CA ALA A 25 16.13 -3.52 0.00
C ALA A 25 14.95 -2.54 0.02
N ALA A 26 15.02 -1.50 -0.83
CA ALA A 26 13.88 -0.61 -1.01
C ALA A 26 12.65 -1.44 -1.41
N GLU A 27 11.47 -1.04 -0.95
CA GLU A 27 10.24 -1.68 -1.42
C GLU A 27 10.16 -1.54 -2.94
N PRO A 28 9.91 -2.63 -3.68
CA PRO A 28 9.88 -2.59 -5.13
C PRO A 28 8.72 -1.71 -5.59
N ASP A 29 8.97 -0.88 -6.60
CA ASP A 29 7.90 -0.09 -7.21
C ASP A 29 6.99 -0.99 -8.05
N PRO A 30 5.66 -0.78 -8.00
CA PRO A 30 4.74 -1.48 -8.88
C PRO A 30 4.92 -1.04 -10.34
N VAL A 31 4.63 -1.93 -11.28
CA VAL A 31 4.55 -1.65 -12.73
C VAL A 31 3.12 -1.27 -13.19
N GLY A 32 2.17 -1.31 -12.27
CA GLY A 32 0.83 -0.75 -12.41
C GLY A 32 0.20 -0.59 -11.03
N TRP A 33 -0.41 0.56 -10.76
CA TRP A 33 -1.00 0.86 -9.46
C TRP A 33 -2.29 1.68 -9.60
N TRP A 34 -3.44 1.06 -9.42
CA TRP A 34 -4.74 1.73 -9.44
C TRP A 34 -5.28 1.77 -8.02
N LYS A 35 -5.24 2.96 -7.41
CA LYS A 35 -5.68 3.16 -6.03
C LYS A 35 -7.20 3.10 -5.91
N PHE A 36 -7.90 3.59 -6.92
CA PHE A 36 -9.35 3.84 -6.89
C PHE A 36 -9.78 4.97 -5.95
N ASP A 37 -8.89 5.96 -5.77
CA ASP A 37 -9.13 7.21 -5.02
C ASP A 37 -9.64 8.37 -5.89
N ASP A 38 -9.82 8.15 -7.20
CA ASP A 38 -10.10 9.23 -8.17
C ASP A 38 -11.42 9.94 -7.89
N GLY A 39 -12.39 9.24 -7.27
CA GLY A 39 -13.63 9.79 -6.72
C GLY A 39 -14.68 10.24 -7.75
N ALA A 40 -14.35 10.29 -9.03
CA ALA A 40 -15.27 10.60 -10.12
C ALA A 40 -14.72 10.22 -11.50
N GLY A 41 -15.63 10.14 -12.48
CA GLY A 41 -15.27 9.95 -13.89
C GLY A 41 -15.15 8.49 -14.29
N ALA A 42 -14.67 8.28 -15.52
CA ALA A 42 -14.59 6.98 -16.19
C ALA A 42 -13.16 6.48 -16.39
N VAL A 43 -12.20 7.01 -15.62
CA VAL A 43 -10.78 6.67 -15.70
C VAL A 43 -10.31 6.29 -14.31
N ALA A 44 -9.67 5.13 -14.20
CA ALA A 44 -8.93 4.73 -13.00
C ALA A 44 -7.46 5.08 -13.19
N LEU A 45 -6.89 5.98 -12.39
CA LEU A 45 -5.53 6.45 -12.63
C LEU A 45 -4.46 5.44 -12.16
N ASP A 46 -3.62 5.01 -13.09
CA ASP A 46 -2.33 4.39 -12.77
C ASP A 46 -1.35 5.36 -12.10
N SER A 47 -1.12 5.16 -10.81
CA SER A 47 -0.21 5.88 -9.91
C SER A 47 1.22 5.34 -9.91
N SER A 48 1.54 4.28 -10.68
CA SER A 48 2.90 3.72 -10.75
C SER A 48 3.89 4.60 -11.53
N GLY A 49 3.38 5.58 -12.28
CA GLY A 49 4.16 6.36 -13.25
C GLY A 49 4.30 5.70 -14.62
N SER A 50 3.74 4.51 -14.83
CA SER A 50 3.77 3.81 -16.12
C SER A 50 2.71 4.28 -17.12
N GLY A 51 1.72 5.07 -16.67
CA GLY A 51 0.69 5.67 -17.52
C GLY A 51 -0.35 4.68 -18.04
N ASN A 52 -0.49 3.51 -17.41
CA ASN A 52 -1.47 2.48 -17.77
C ASN A 52 -2.87 2.81 -17.21
N HIS A 53 -3.36 4.04 -17.38
CA HIS A 53 -4.65 4.45 -16.82
C HIS A 53 -5.79 3.55 -17.34
N GLY A 54 -6.57 3.01 -16.42
CA GLY A 54 -7.67 2.10 -16.72
C GLY A 54 -8.89 2.86 -17.25
N THR A 55 -9.66 2.21 -18.11
CA THR A 55 -10.97 2.72 -18.57
C THR A 55 -12.08 2.02 -17.81
N ILE A 56 -12.99 2.79 -17.22
CA ILE A 56 -14.13 2.26 -16.47
C ILE A 56 -15.34 2.13 -17.41
N PHE A 57 -15.98 0.98 -17.36
CA PHE A 57 -17.19 0.65 -18.11
C PHE A 57 -18.37 0.40 -17.16
N GLY A 58 -19.58 0.63 -17.66
CA GLY A 58 -20.81 0.56 -16.87
C GLY A 58 -21.08 1.87 -16.13
N ASP A 59 -21.68 1.77 -14.96
CA ASP A 59 -21.99 2.85 -14.03
C ASP A 59 -21.58 2.55 -12.58
N PRO A 60 -20.32 2.11 -12.35
CA PRO A 60 -19.87 1.80 -11.00
C PRO A 60 -19.82 3.05 -10.13
N GLN A 61 -19.90 2.83 -8.83
CA GLN A 61 -19.96 3.91 -7.84
C GLN A 61 -18.63 4.07 -7.12
N TRP A 62 -18.16 5.30 -7.01
CA TRP A 62 -17.04 5.65 -6.14
C TRP A 62 -17.54 5.70 -4.69
N ILE A 63 -16.92 4.91 -3.80
CA ILE A 63 -17.28 4.80 -2.39
C ILE A 63 -16.06 5.00 -1.50
N ALA A 64 -16.26 5.06 -0.18
CA ALA A 64 -15.15 4.95 0.76
C ALA A 64 -14.59 3.51 0.71
N GLY A 65 -13.28 3.40 0.54
CA GLY A 65 -12.56 2.15 0.42
C GLY A 65 -12.00 1.62 1.74
N GLN A 66 -11.13 0.62 1.62
CA GLN A 66 -10.27 0.19 2.72
C GLN A 66 -9.13 1.18 2.92
N LEU A 67 -8.61 1.74 1.83
CA LEU A 67 -7.61 2.80 1.79
C LEU A 67 -8.22 3.97 1.02
N ASP A 68 -8.70 4.98 1.76
CA ASP A 68 -9.33 6.17 1.19
C ASP A 68 -10.57 5.87 0.31
N GLY A 69 -10.42 5.73 -1.01
CA GLY A 69 -11.50 5.49 -1.97
C GLY A 69 -11.57 4.04 -2.47
N ALA A 70 -12.68 3.69 -3.10
CA ALA A 70 -12.84 2.41 -3.79
C ALA A 70 -13.84 2.51 -4.93
N LEU A 71 -13.80 1.51 -5.82
CA LEU A 71 -14.78 1.36 -6.88
C LEU A 71 -15.73 0.19 -6.58
N GLN A 72 -17.01 0.49 -6.39
CA GLN A 72 -18.08 -0.49 -6.23
C GLN A 72 -18.61 -0.91 -7.60
N LEU A 73 -18.56 -2.21 -7.86
CA LEU A 73 -19.09 -2.90 -9.03
C LEU A 73 -20.38 -3.62 -8.61
N ASP A 74 -21.46 -3.43 -9.35
CA ASP A 74 -22.80 -3.90 -8.95
C ASP A 74 -23.15 -5.34 -9.39
N GLY A 75 -22.23 -6.00 -10.12
CA GLY A 75 -22.46 -7.31 -10.73
C GLY A 75 -23.25 -7.29 -12.04
N ALA A 76 -23.45 -6.12 -12.66
CA ALA A 76 -24.27 -5.93 -13.84
C ALA A 76 -23.64 -4.99 -14.89
N GLY A 77 -22.52 -5.41 -15.49
CA GLY A 77 -21.91 -4.69 -16.62
C GLY A 77 -20.82 -3.70 -16.22
N ASP A 78 -20.59 -3.53 -14.92
CA ASP A 78 -19.49 -2.75 -14.36
C ASP A 78 -18.17 -3.51 -14.43
N TYR A 79 -17.12 -2.88 -14.96
CA TYR A 79 -15.75 -3.40 -14.94
C TYR A 79 -14.73 -2.32 -15.28
N VAL A 80 -13.45 -2.61 -15.04
CA VAL A 80 -12.33 -1.75 -15.43
C VAL A 80 -11.45 -2.49 -16.44
N GLU A 81 -11.11 -1.83 -17.54
CA GLU A 81 -10.13 -2.31 -18.52
C GLU A 81 -8.78 -1.65 -18.34
N LEU A 82 -7.73 -2.48 -18.22
CA LEU A 82 -6.37 -2.05 -17.96
C LEU A 82 -5.54 -2.16 -19.25
N PRO A 83 -4.95 -1.06 -19.78
CA PRO A 83 -4.10 -1.11 -20.97
C PRO A 83 -2.68 -1.61 -20.66
N ILE A 84 -2.55 -2.64 -19.82
CA ILE A 84 -1.27 -3.13 -19.28
C ILE A 84 -0.68 -4.33 -20.06
N GLY A 85 -1.34 -4.79 -21.11
CA GLY A 85 -1.01 -6.09 -21.72
C GLY A 85 0.43 -6.23 -22.23
N LYS A 86 1.02 -5.14 -22.72
CA LYS A 86 2.44 -5.12 -23.11
C LYS A 86 3.38 -5.40 -21.92
N VAL A 87 3.03 -4.89 -20.73
CA VAL A 87 3.79 -5.14 -19.49
C VAL A 87 3.62 -6.59 -19.07
N ILE A 88 2.38 -7.14 -19.11
CA ILE A 88 2.09 -8.54 -18.76
C ILE A 88 3.00 -9.51 -19.51
N GLY A 89 3.15 -9.34 -20.82
CA GLY A 89 4.03 -10.17 -21.65
C GLY A 89 5.52 -10.12 -21.31
N THR A 90 5.93 -9.24 -20.39
CA THR A 90 7.33 -9.10 -19.93
C THR A 90 7.58 -9.63 -18.52
N LEU A 91 6.54 -10.03 -17.78
CA LEU A 91 6.65 -10.42 -16.37
C LEU A 91 7.10 -11.88 -16.21
N GLU A 92 8.40 -12.11 -16.02
CA GLU A 92 8.92 -13.43 -15.63
C GLU A 92 8.56 -13.78 -14.18
N GLU A 93 8.47 -12.78 -13.33
CA GLU A 93 8.04 -12.88 -11.95
C GLU A 93 6.92 -11.83 -11.78
N ALA A 94 5.89 -12.16 -11.00
CA ALA A 94 4.80 -11.23 -10.78
C ALA A 94 4.22 -11.36 -9.38
N THR A 95 3.75 -10.23 -8.85
CA THR A 95 2.85 -10.16 -7.71
C THR A 95 1.68 -9.26 -8.07
N LEU A 96 0.45 -9.72 -7.86
CA LEU A 96 -0.78 -8.98 -8.06
C LEU A 96 -1.49 -8.89 -6.72
N SER A 97 -1.71 -7.70 -6.19
CA SER A 97 -2.31 -7.48 -4.86
C SER A 97 -3.41 -6.44 -4.96
N LEU A 98 -4.51 -6.66 -4.25
CA LEU A 98 -5.61 -5.70 -4.16
C LEU A 98 -6.47 -5.95 -2.93
N TRP A 99 -7.17 -4.92 -2.47
CA TRP A 99 -8.26 -5.03 -1.52
C TRP A 99 -9.57 -5.34 -2.24
N VAL A 100 -10.34 -6.28 -1.68
CA VAL A 100 -11.60 -6.75 -2.25
C VAL A 100 -12.65 -6.82 -1.16
N ASN A 101 -13.84 -6.29 -1.43
CA ASN A 101 -15.03 -6.51 -0.62
C ASN A 101 -16.10 -7.18 -1.47
N TRP A 102 -16.16 -8.51 -1.41
CA TRP A 102 -17.14 -9.27 -2.17
C TRP A 102 -18.49 -9.30 -1.45
N SER A 103 -19.57 -9.10 -2.22
CA SER A 103 -20.93 -9.07 -1.69
C SER A 103 -21.42 -10.43 -1.15
N GLY A 104 -20.80 -11.54 -1.58
CA GLY A 104 -21.32 -12.89 -1.36
C GLY A 104 -22.46 -13.27 -2.32
N GLU A 105 -22.87 -12.36 -3.20
CA GLU A 105 -23.95 -12.54 -4.18
C GLU A 105 -23.40 -12.47 -5.61
N GLY A 106 -24.26 -12.64 -6.62
CA GLY A 106 -23.90 -12.53 -8.05
C GLY A 106 -23.62 -13.86 -8.77
N GLY A 107 -23.50 -14.98 -8.03
CA GLY A 107 -23.31 -16.32 -8.58
C GLY A 107 -21.86 -16.78 -8.62
N ASP A 108 -21.64 -18.01 -9.10
CA ASP A 108 -20.31 -18.60 -9.19
C ASP A 108 -19.51 -18.05 -10.38
N TRP A 109 -18.18 -18.21 -10.37
CA TRP A 109 -17.27 -17.88 -11.48
C TRP A 109 -17.11 -16.39 -11.83
N GLN A 110 -17.65 -15.49 -11.01
CA GLN A 110 -17.27 -14.07 -11.07
C GLN A 110 -15.75 -13.92 -11.04
N ARG A 111 -15.19 -12.99 -11.82
CA ARG A 111 -13.75 -12.70 -11.77
C ARG A 111 -13.52 -11.37 -11.08
N ILE A 112 -12.77 -11.41 -9.99
CA ILE A 112 -12.24 -10.19 -9.37
C ILE A 112 -11.25 -9.56 -10.35
N LEU A 113 -10.33 -10.37 -10.87
CA LEU A 113 -9.32 -10.00 -11.85
C LEU A 113 -9.22 -11.10 -12.92
N ASP A 114 -9.12 -10.72 -14.18
CA ASP A 114 -8.92 -11.62 -15.32
C ASP A 114 -8.01 -10.94 -16.36
N LEU A 115 -6.80 -11.47 -16.55
CA LEU A 115 -5.76 -10.91 -17.42
C LEU A 115 -5.46 -11.88 -18.55
N GLY A 116 -5.82 -11.54 -19.79
CA GLY A 116 -5.68 -12.49 -20.89
C GLY A 116 -5.98 -11.97 -22.29
N SER A 117 -6.20 -12.92 -23.19
CA SER A 117 -6.54 -12.73 -24.59
C SER A 117 -7.58 -13.77 -25.00
N GLY A 118 -8.80 -13.61 -24.49
CA GLY A 118 -9.92 -14.50 -24.76
C GLY A 118 -9.88 -15.78 -23.92
N THR A 119 -10.79 -16.71 -24.19
CA THR A 119 -11.06 -17.89 -23.33
C THR A 119 -10.02 -19.01 -23.42
N THR A 120 -8.86 -18.76 -24.00
CA THR A 120 -7.79 -19.77 -24.15
C THR A 120 -6.48 -19.34 -23.52
N ASN A 121 -6.33 -18.09 -23.11
CA ASN A 121 -5.07 -17.57 -22.62
C ASN A 121 -5.33 -16.49 -21.57
N TYR A 122 -5.27 -16.84 -20.28
CA TYR A 122 -5.59 -15.93 -19.18
C TYR A 122 -5.02 -16.39 -17.84
N LEU A 123 -4.86 -15.43 -16.93
CA LEU A 123 -4.73 -15.61 -15.48
C LEU A 123 -5.93 -14.97 -14.80
N TYR A 124 -6.58 -15.67 -13.86
CA TYR A 124 -7.69 -15.09 -13.10
C TYR A 124 -7.63 -15.35 -11.60
N LEU A 125 -8.40 -14.57 -10.86
CA LEU A 125 -8.86 -14.83 -9.50
C LEU A 125 -10.39 -14.72 -9.43
N CYS A 126 -11.04 -15.76 -8.88
CA CYS A 126 -12.47 -15.72 -8.56
C CYS A 126 -12.71 -15.85 -7.05
N PRO A 127 -13.75 -15.21 -6.49
CA PRO A 127 -14.10 -15.32 -5.07
C PRO A 127 -14.75 -16.67 -4.73
N ASN A 128 -15.42 -17.28 -5.70
CA ASN A 128 -16.07 -18.57 -5.59
C ASN A 128 -16.14 -19.26 -6.97
N ASN A 129 -15.53 -20.45 -7.08
CA ASN A 129 -15.49 -21.23 -8.31
C ASN A 129 -16.73 -22.14 -8.52
N GLY A 130 -17.68 -22.21 -7.58
CA GLY A 130 -18.91 -23.04 -7.70
C GLY A 130 -18.72 -24.58 -7.72
N SER A 131 -17.53 -25.08 -8.03
CA SER A 131 -17.21 -26.51 -8.10
C SER A 131 -16.80 -27.08 -6.75
N THR A 132 -15.96 -26.34 -6.01
CA THR A 132 -15.48 -26.67 -4.67
C THR A 132 -15.84 -25.61 -3.63
N SER A 133 -16.61 -24.58 -4.05
CA SER A 133 -17.00 -23.46 -3.20
C SER A 133 -15.81 -22.73 -2.58
N ALA A 134 -14.76 -22.54 -3.39
CA ALA A 134 -13.52 -21.90 -2.97
C ALA A 134 -13.10 -20.76 -3.89
N MET A 135 -12.30 -19.84 -3.37
CA MET A 135 -11.50 -18.97 -4.22
C MET A 135 -10.59 -19.83 -5.10
N ARG A 136 -10.40 -19.43 -6.35
CA ARG A 136 -9.50 -20.11 -7.28
C ARG A 136 -8.63 -19.12 -8.01
N VAL A 137 -7.37 -19.48 -8.11
CA VAL A 137 -6.42 -18.90 -9.05
C VAL A 137 -6.16 -19.93 -10.13
N ALA A 138 -6.18 -19.50 -11.38
CA ALA A 138 -5.71 -20.32 -12.48
C ALA A 138 -4.95 -19.49 -13.51
N ILE A 139 -4.02 -20.15 -14.19
CA ILE A 139 -3.38 -19.66 -15.40
C ILE A 139 -3.38 -20.76 -16.47
N THR A 140 -3.80 -20.39 -17.68
CA THR A 140 -3.77 -21.24 -18.87
C THR A 140 -3.24 -20.46 -20.06
N VAL A 141 -2.47 -21.14 -20.92
CA VAL A 141 -1.89 -20.58 -22.15
C VAL A 141 -2.29 -21.51 -23.29
N ASP A 142 -2.80 -20.94 -24.39
CA ASP A 142 -3.25 -21.64 -25.60
C ASP A 142 -4.20 -22.82 -25.35
N ASN A 143 -5.05 -22.72 -24.32
CA ASN A 143 -5.96 -23.78 -23.83
C ASN A 143 -5.23 -25.10 -23.56
N GLY A 144 -3.97 -25.01 -23.14
CA GLY A 144 -3.09 -26.13 -22.85
C GLY A 144 -3.28 -26.67 -21.44
N VAL A 145 -2.17 -26.83 -20.71
CA VAL A 145 -2.20 -27.28 -19.31
C VAL A 145 -2.80 -26.18 -18.44
N TRP A 146 -3.64 -26.56 -17.50
CA TRP A 146 -4.19 -25.64 -16.50
C TRP A 146 -3.32 -25.72 -15.24
N ASN A 147 -2.71 -24.60 -14.84
CA ASN A 147 -2.14 -24.47 -13.51
C ASN A 147 -3.16 -23.76 -12.63
N GLU A 148 -3.93 -24.54 -11.86
CA GLU A 148 -5.02 -24.05 -11.01
C GLU A 148 -4.99 -24.69 -9.62
N PHE A 149 -5.40 -23.94 -8.60
CA PHE A 149 -5.57 -24.44 -7.24
C PHE A 149 -6.64 -23.64 -6.49
N ASP A 150 -7.22 -24.30 -5.50
CA ASP A 150 -8.22 -23.71 -4.61
C ASP A 150 -7.58 -23.19 -3.32
N SER A 151 -8.20 -22.16 -2.76
CA SER A 151 -7.90 -21.72 -1.40
C SER A 151 -8.32 -22.77 -0.36
N SER A 152 -7.50 -22.96 0.67
CA SER A 152 -7.81 -23.76 1.86
C SER A 152 -8.84 -23.12 2.78
N GLU A 153 -9.08 -21.81 2.66
CA GLU A 153 -10.08 -21.07 3.45
C GLU A 153 -11.49 -21.13 2.83
N GLY A 154 -11.62 -21.76 1.65
CA GLY A 154 -12.87 -21.78 0.90
C GLY A 154 -13.09 -20.48 0.12
N LEU A 155 -14.34 -20.02 0.06
CA LEU A 155 -14.76 -18.81 -0.65
C LEU A 155 -14.19 -17.55 0.01
N LEU A 156 -14.10 -16.45 -0.76
CA LEU A 156 -13.68 -15.17 -0.22
C LEU A 156 -14.64 -14.76 0.91
N PRO A 157 -14.18 -14.44 2.13
CA PRO A 157 -15.08 -14.03 3.19
C PRO A 157 -15.69 -12.63 2.91
N LEU A 158 -16.78 -12.32 3.60
CA LEU A 158 -17.44 -11.02 3.47
C LEU A 158 -16.65 -9.91 4.17
N GLY A 159 -16.72 -8.70 3.62
CA GLY A 159 -15.97 -7.54 4.12
C GLY A 159 -14.68 -7.32 3.33
N TRP A 160 -13.92 -6.30 3.71
CA TRP A 160 -12.64 -5.99 3.09
C TRP A 160 -11.58 -7.03 3.46
N HIS A 161 -11.02 -7.66 2.44
CA HIS A 161 -9.91 -8.58 2.55
C HIS A 161 -8.84 -8.24 1.52
N HIS A 162 -7.58 -8.38 1.92
CA HIS A 162 -6.47 -8.18 1.00
C HIS A 162 -6.10 -9.52 0.36
N VAL A 163 -6.15 -9.57 -0.97
CA VAL A 163 -5.82 -10.77 -1.73
C VAL A 163 -4.56 -10.54 -2.53
N THR A 164 -3.63 -11.49 -2.51
CA THR A 164 -2.38 -11.40 -3.28
C THR A 164 -2.07 -12.70 -4.00
N ILE A 165 -1.72 -12.60 -5.28
CA ILE A 165 -1.24 -13.71 -6.11
C ILE A 165 0.23 -13.47 -6.39
N THR A 166 1.07 -14.46 -6.13
CA THR A 166 2.46 -14.46 -6.61
C THR A 166 2.65 -15.54 -7.66
N VAL A 167 3.43 -15.24 -8.69
CA VAL A 167 3.80 -16.17 -9.75
C VAL A 167 5.31 -16.07 -9.97
N SER A 168 5.99 -17.19 -9.78
CA SER A 168 7.43 -17.30 -9.94
C SER A 168 7.81 -18.29 -11.04
N SER A 169 8.41 -17.80 -12.11
CA SER A 169 8.96 -18.65 -13.17
C SER A 169 10.21 -19.39 -12.70
N SER A 170 11.06 -18.72 -11.92
CA SER A 170 12.31 -19.30 -11.42
C SER A 170 12.07 -20.40 -10.38
N ALA A 171 11.14 -20.18 -9.45
CA ALA A 171 10.75 -21.18 -8.45
C ALA A 171 9.69 -22.17 -8.98
N LYS A 172 9.09 -21.89 -10.15
CA LYS A 172 7.95 -22.62 -10.73
C LYS A 172 6.80 -22.78 -9.73
N ARG A 173 6.41 -21.68 -9.09
CA ARG A 173 5.41 -21.66 -8.03
C ARG A 173 4.40 -20.54 -8.25
N MET A 174 3.14 -20.85 -7.98
CA MET A 174 2.08 -19.86 -7.78
C MET A 174 1.53 -19.98 -6.37
N GLU A 175 1.13 -18.86 -5.79
CA GLU A 175 0.62 -18.79 -4.43
C GLU A 175 -0.44 -17.71 -4.28
N LEU A 176 -1.44 -18.00 -3.46
CA LEU A 176 -2.53 -17.10 -3.09
C LEU A 176 -2.41 -16.78 -1.60
N TYR A 177 -2.48 -15.50 -1.27
CA TYR A 177 -2.53 -14.99 0.09
C TYR A 177 -3.86 -14.30 0.33
N LEU A 178 -4.42 -14.51 1.53
CA LEU A 178 -5.56 -13.79 2.08
C LEU A 178 -5.10 -13.13 3.38
N ASP A 179 -5.27 -11.81 3.49
CA ASP A 179 -4.83 -11.00 4.62
C ASP A 179 -3.35 -11.25 5.01
N GLY A 180 -2.53 -11.41 3.96
CA GLY A 180 -1.09 -11.63 4.06
C GLY A 180 -0.69 -13.01 4.61
N GLN A 181 -1.62 -13.97 4.70
CA GLN A 181 -1.34 -15.38 4.99
C GLN A 181 -1.50 -16.22 3.74
N SER A 182 -0.58 -17.16 3.48
CA SER A 182 -0.72 -18.10 2.35
C SER A 182 -1.89 -19.05 2.60
N VAL A 183 -2.84 -19.08 1.67
CA VAL A 183 -4.06 -19.88 1.72
C VAL A 183 -4.17 -20.87 0.56
N GLY A 184 -3.17 -20.94 -0.31
CA GLY A 184 -3.20 -21.88 -1.42
C GLY A 184 -1.95 -21.74 -2.27
N SER A 185 -1.44 -22.84 -2.81
CA SER A 185 -0.29 -22.80 -3.70
C SER A 185 -0.24 -23.98 -4.65
N MET A 186 0.49 -23.78 -5.76
CA MET A 186 0.86 -24.83 -6.69
C MET A 186 2.35 -24.76 -6.98
N ALA A 187 3.03 -25.90 -6.88
CA ALA A 187 4.41 -26.06 -7.30
C ALA A 187 4.49 -26.73 -8.68
N ASN A 188 5.65 -26.63 -9.33
CA ASN A 188 5.90 -27.17 -10.66
C ASN A 188 4.94 -26.64 -11.74
N ILE A 189 4.59 -25.35 -11.67
CA ILE A 189 3.81 -24.70 -12.71
C ILE A 189 4.58 -24.76 -14.05
N THR A 190 3.84 -24.82 -15.14
CA THR A 190 4.39 -24.84 -16.51
C THR A 190 4.06 -23.58 -17.29
N ASN A 191 2.99 -22.88 -16.90
CA ASN A 191 2.62 -21.58 -17.43
C ASN A 191 3.10 -20.47 -16.50
N THR A 192 3.55 -19.38 -17.10
CA THR A 192 4.12 -18.20 -16.43
C THR A 192 3.39 -16.95 -16.94
N VAL A 193 3.46 -15.83 -16.22
CA VAL A 193 2.71 -14.62 -16.59
C VAL A 193 3.13 -14.09 -17.97
N ASN A 194 4.43 -14.00 -18.25
CA ASN A 194 4.93 -13.62 -19.57
C ASN A 194 4.50 -14.57 -20.71
N ALA A 195 4.18 -15.84 -20.43
CA ALA A 195 3.71 -16.78 -21.44
C ALA A 195 2.30 -16.44 -21.96
N LEU A 196 1.55 -15.60 -21.25
CA LEU A 196 0.30 -15.03 -21.75
C LEU A 196 0.53 -14.12 -22.97
N GLY A 197 1.76 -13.63 -23.17
CA GLY A 197 2.12 -12.71 -24.24
C GLY A 197 1.58 -11.29 -24.01
N GLU A 198 1.51 -10.49 -25.07
CA GLU A 198 0.85 -9.18 -25.02
C GLU A 198 -0.66 -9.38 -24.95
N THR A 199 -1.21 -9.33 -23.73
CA THR A 199 -2.63 -9.57 -23.47
C THR A 199 -3.51 -8.43 -23.99
N THR A 200 -4.74 -8.74 -24.36
CA THR A 200 -5.67 -7.78 -25.01
C THR A 200 -6.94 -7.52 -24.21
N GLN A 201 -7.22 -8.33 -23.20
CA GLN A 201 -8.43 -8.32 -22.39
C GLN A 201 -8.00 -8.46 -20.92
N ASN A 202 -7.72 -7.31 -20.30
CA ASN A 202 -7.20 -7.24 -18.93
C ASN A 202 -8.22 -6.49 -18.09
N TRP A 203 -8.97 -7.22 -17.27
CA TRP A 203 -10.15 -6.69 -16.62
C TRP A 203 -10.16 -6.91 -15.11
N ILE A 204 -10.73 -5.94 -14.42
CA ILE A 204 -11.19 -6.07 -13.04
C ILE A 204 -12.71 -6.16 -13.10
N GLY A 205 -13.28 -7.18 -12.48
CA GLY A 205 -14.73 -7.36 -12.35
C GLY A 205 -15.44 -8.04 -13.52
N ARG A 206 -14.71 -8.50 -14.54
CA ARG A 206 -15.27 -9.16 -15.73
C ARG A 206 -14.50 -10.41 -16.09
N SER A 207 -15.21 -11.46 -16.51
CA SER A 207 -14.59 -12.68 -17.03
C SER A 207 -14.32 -12.63 -18.53
N GLN A 208 -13.28 -13.37 -18.93
CA GLN A 208 -13.06 -13.78 -20.31
C GLN A 208 -14.21 -14.62 -20.91
N TYR A 209 -15.02 -15.27 -20.08
CA TYR A 209 -16.22 -16.01 -20.52
C TYR A 209 -17.46 -15.13 -20.39
N ASP A 210 -18.09 -14.78 -21.51
CA ASP A 210 -19.28 -13.92 -21.53
C ASP A 210 -20.49 -14.48 -20.75
N ALA A 211 -20.51 -15.79 -20.47
CA ALA A 211 -21.57 -16.43 -19.69
C ALA A 211 -21.35 -16.32 -18.18
N ASP A 212 -20.11 -16.04 -17.73
CA ASP A 212 -19.81 -15.86 -16.32
C ASP A 212 -20.36 -14.49 -15.86
N PRO A 213 -20.92 -14.40 -14.64
CA PRO A 213 -21.43 -13.14 -14.11
C PRO A 213 -20.32 -12.11 -13.87
N TYR A 214 -20.68 -10.83 -13.92
CA TYR A 214 -19.81 -9.74 -13.50
C TYR A 214 -19.61 -9.79 -11.98
N PHE A 215 -18.49 -9.24 -11.51
CA PHE A 215 -18.20 -9.18 -10.08
C PHE A 215 -19.13 -8.20 -9.36
N ASN A 216 -19.75 -8.68 -8.29
CA ASN A 216 -20.56 -7.89 -7.38
C ASN A 216 -19.81 -7.66 -6.07
N GLY A 217 -19.27 -6.46 -5.89
CA GLY A 217 -18.43 -6.08 -4.76
C GLY A 217 -17.64 -4.81 -5.03
N ALA A 218 -16.77 -4.43 -4.11
CA ALA A 218 -15.86 -3.29 -4.28
C ALA A 218 -14.40 -3.75 -4.39
N VAL A 219 -13.61 -2.96 -5.10
CA VAL A 219 -12.15 -3.15 -5.26
C VAL A 219 -11.42 -1.86 -4.95
N ASP A 220 -10.21 -2.02 -4.42
CA ASP A 220 -9.37 -0.92 -3.93
C ASP A 220 -7.89 -1.33 -4.07
N ASP A 221 -7.01 -0.35 -4.33
CA ASP A 221 -5.54 -0.46 -4.29
C ASP A 221 -4.94 -1.64 -5.06
N LEU A 222 -5.35 -1.84 -6.32
CA LEU A 222 -4.70 -2.83 -7.20
C LEU A 222 -3.26 -2.42 -7.50
N ARG A 223 -2.31 -3.29 -7.16
CA ARG A 223 -0.90 -3.18 -7.51
C ARG A 223 -0.43 -4.42 -8.25
N ILE A 224 0.36 -4.20 -9.29
CA ILE A 224 1.06 -5.26 -10.05
C ILE A 224 2.55 -4.98 -9.97
N TYR A 225 3.34 -5.97 -9.57
CA TYR A 225 4.79 -5.91 -9.45
C TYR A 225 5.44 -6.89 -10.44
N ASN A 226 6.66 -6.57 -10.87
CA ASN A 226 7.50 -7.45 -11.71
C ASN A 226 8.47 -8.34 -10.88
N VAL A 227 8.16 -8.51 -9.60
CA VAL A 227 8.90 -9.34 -8.65
C VAL A 227 7.92 -10.15 -7.81
N VAL A 228 8.41 -11.22 -7.19
CA VAL A 228 7.68 -11.90 -6.12
C VAL A 228 7.95 -11.16 -4.81
N LEU A 229 6.90 -10.57 -4.24
CA LEU A 229 6.99 -9.96 -2.92
C LEU A 229 7.20 -11.03 -1.86
N SER A 230 8.04 -10.73 -0.86
CA SER A 230 8.15 -11.55 0.35
C SER A 230 6.95 -11.31 1.29
N ASP A 231 6.69 -12.23 2.22
CA ASP A 231 5.61 -12.10 3.21
C ASP A 231 5.61 -10.74 3.92
N ARG A 232 6.79 -10.24 4.32
CA ARG A 232 6.92 -8.91 4.95
C ARG A 232 6.43 -7.81 4.02
N GLN A 233 6.76 -7.87 2.73
CA GLN A 233 6.38 -6.86 1.76
C GLN A 233 4.89 -6.95 1.43
N ILE A 234 4.33 -8.16 1.37
CA ILE A 234 2.88 -8.37 1.25
C ILE A 234 2.16 -7.73 2.45
N GLN A 235 2.69 -7.90 3.67
CA GLN A 235 2.15 -7.26 4.87
C GLN A 235 2.23 -5.72 4.77
N THR A 236 3.35 -5.15 4.31
CA THR A 236 3.49 -3.71 4.08
C THR A 236 2.46 -3.19 3.07
N VAL A 237 2.34 -3.87 1.92
CA VAL A 237 1.41 -3.53 0.82
C VAL A 237 -0.03 -3.58 1.29
N MET A 238 -0.42 -4.67 1.98
CA MET A 238 -1.74 -4.88 2.56
C MET A 238 -2.12 -3.73 3.48
N SER A 239 -1.23 -3.38 4.39
CA SER A 239 -1.47 -2.37 5.41
C SER A 239 -1.74 -0.98 4.80
N GLY A 240 -1.45 -0.81 3.50
CA GLY A 240 -1.42 0.48 2.84
C GLY A 240 -0.23 1.27 3.37
N LEU A 241 0.28 2.21 2.59
CA LEU A 241 1.34 3.10 3.09
C LEU A 241 0.84 3.94 4.30
N SER A 242 -0.44 3.89 4.69
CA SER A 242 -1.03 4.71 5.75
C SER A 242 -1.02 4.08 7.16
N THR A 243 -0.93 2.76 7.36
CA THR A 243 -0.89 2.20 8.73
C THR A 243 0.51 2.01 9.29
N GLY A 244 1.55 2.03 8.43
CA GLY A 244 2.96 2.04 8.85
C GLY A 244 3.50 3.44 9.14
N LEU A 245 2.80 4.48 8.70
CA LEU A 245 3.18 5.88 8.86
C LEU A 245 2.33 6.57 9.94
N ALA A 246 2.81 7.70 10.42
CA ALA A 246 2.02 8.58 11.27
C ALA A 246 0.80 9.09 10.50
N SER A 247 -0.34 9.24 11.18
CA SER A 247 -1.60 9.71 10.59
C SER A 247 -2.35 10.65 11.53
N GLY A 248 -3.49 11.20 11.10
CA GLY A 248 -4.35 12.06 11.93
C GLY A 248 -3.62 13.29 12.51
N PRO A 249 -3.02 14.14 11.66
CA PRO A 249 -2.27 15.30 12.12
C PRO A 249 -3.16 16.29 12.89
N VAL A 250 -2.61 16.84 13.98
CA VAL A 250 -3.15 17.95 14.75
C VAL A 250 -2.07 19.03 14.79
N PRO A 251 -2.28 20.22 14.18
CA PRO A 251 -3.49 20.64 13.46
C PRO A 251 -3.68 19.78 12.22
N ALA A 252 -4.92 19.75 11.73
CA ALA A 252 -5.23 19.09 10.47
C ALA A 252 -4.32 19.63 9.36
N ASN A 253 -3.97 18.76 8.40
CA ASN A 253 -3.17 19.19 7.25
C ASN A 253 -3.85 20.36 6.53
N GLU A 254 -3.06 21.35 6.14
CA GLU A 254 -3.47 22.62 5.52
C GLU A 254 -4.40 23.48 6.37
N ALA A 255 -4.49 23.24 7.68
CA ALA A 255 -5.28 24.09 8.56
C ALA A 255 -4.76 25.54 8.53
N ILE A 256 -5.70 26.48 8.50
CA ILE A 256 -5.43 27.91 8.60
C ILE A 256 -5.90 28.43 9.96
N ASP A 257 -5.42 29.61 10.34
CA ASP A 257 -5.81 30.29 11.58
C ASP A 257 -5.44 29.51 12.85
N VAL A 258 -4.28 28.83 12.82
CA VAL A 258 -3.79 28.05 13.96
C VAL A 258 -3.12 28.97 14.99
N PRO A 259 -3.44 28.85 16.29
CA PRO A 259 -2.76 29.61 17.35
C PRO A 259 -1.25 29.40 17.32
N ARG A 260 -0.47 30.44 17.62
CA ARG A 260 1.01 30.36 17.62
C ARG A 260 1.59 29.57 18.80
N GLU A 261 0.77 29.33 19.81
CA GLU A 261 1.06 28.43 20.94
C GLU A 261 0.18 27.19 20.77
N MET A 262 0.76 26.18 20.15
CA MET A 262 0.05 24.98 19.77
C MET A 262 0.93 23.74 20.01
N VAL A 263 0.32 22.56 19.95
CA VAL A 263 1.00 21.28 20.10
C VAL A 263 0.74 20.46 18.84
N LEU A 264 1.79 20.03 18.16
CA LEU A 264 1.68 19.05 17.09
C LEU A 264 1.27 17.72 17.72
N GLY A 265 0.29 17.04 17.13
CA GLY A 265 -0.15 15.72 17.56
C GLY A 265 -0.39 14.83 16.35
N TRP A 266 -0.17 13.54 16.51
CA TRP A 266 -0.44 12.53 15.48
C TRP A 266 -0.89 11.22 16.12
N THR A 267 -1.43 10.35 15.29
CA THR A 267 -1.64 8.93 15.58
C THR A 267 -0.41 8.18 15.09
N ALA A 268 0.22 7.40 15.97
CA ALA A 268 1.38 6.58 15.63
C ALA A 268 1.04 5.54 14.58
N GLY A 269 1.98 5.28 13.67
CA GLY A 269 1.97 4.09 12.82
C GLY A 269 1.97 2.80 13.67
N GLN A 270 1.32 1.75 13.18
CA GLN A 270 1.07 0.49 13.87
C GLN A 270 2.37 -0.18 14.39
N PHE A 271 3.47 -0.03 13.67
CA PHE A 271 4.75 -0.66 13.99
C PHE A 271 5.73 0.27 14.71
N ALA A 272 5.35 1.53 14.93
CA ALA A 272 6.20 2.54 15.51
C ALA A 272 6.49 2.26 16.99
N ALA A 273 7.78 2.16 17.32
CA ALA A 273 8.27 2.24 18.69
C ALA A 273 8.66 3.67 19.07
N THR A 274 9.17 4.45 18.11
CA THR A 274 9.55 5.85 18.31
C THR A 274 9.31 6.67 17.05
N HIS A 275 9.36 8.00 17.19
CA HIS A 275 9.05 8.98 16.15
C HIS A 275 10.21 9.96 15.99
N ASP A 276 10.61 10.25 14.76
CA ASP A 276 11.45 11.41 14.45
C ASP A 276 10.57 12.54 13.91
N VAL A 277 10.66 13.72 14.54
CA VAL A 277 9.83 14.89 14.23
C VAL A 277 10.66 15.88 13.41
N TYR A 278 10.17 16.21 12.22
CA TYR A 278 10.73 17.24 11.36
C TYR A 278 9.76 18.43 11.30
N PHE A 279 10.27 19.66 11.47
CA PHE A 279 9.45 20.87 11.53
C PHE A 279 10.24 22.08 11.00
N GLY A 280 9.64 22.87 10.10
CA GLY A 280 10.27 24.06 9.51
C GLY A 280 9.34 24.87 8.61
N THR A 281 9.86 25.91 7.97
CA THR A 281 9.10 26.79 7.05
C THR A 281 9.35 26.46 5.56
N SER A 282 10.17 25.46 5.28
CA SER A 282 10.54 25.04 3.92
C SER A 282 10.07 23.61 3.70
N PHE A 283 9.10 23.45 2.79
CA PHE A 283 8.62 22.12 2.39
C PHE A 283 9.77 21.23 1.90
N ALA A 284 10.64 21.78 1.04
CA ALA A 284 11.74 21.03 0.45
C ALA A 284 12.73 20.51 1.50
N ASP A 285 13.04 21.30 2.52
CA ASP A 285 13.94 20.87 3.59
C ASP A 285 13.28 19.81 4.48
N VAL A 286 12.00 20.01 4.84
CA VAL A 286 11.22 19.04 5.63
C VAL A 286 11.03 17.73 4.88
N ASP A 287 10.85 17.75 3.56
CA ASP A 287 10.72 16.55 2.74
C ASP A 287 12.08 15.84 2.52
N ALA A 288 13.17 16.57 2.34
CA ALA A 288 14.48 15.97 2.04
C ALA A 288 15.28 15.52 3.28
N ALA A 289 14.96 16.03 4.47
CA ALA A 289 15.72 15.74 5.68
C ALA A 289 15.68 14.26 6.10
N SER A 290 16.72 13.83 6.81
CA SER A 290 16.84 12.50 7.43
C SER A 290 17.72 12.57 8.69
N ARG A 291 17.84 11.49 9.47
CA ARG A 291 18.81 11.44 10.60
C ARG A 291 20.25 11.73 10.17
N GLY A 292 20.65 11.26 8.99
CA GLY A 292 22.01 11.45 8.46
C GLY A 292 22.25 12.84 7.84
N ASN A 293 21.17 13.54 7.49
CA ASN A 293 21.21 14.89 6.96
C ASN A 293 19.97 15.66 7.40
N ALA A 294 20.04 16.28 8.58
CA ALA A 294 18.89 16.90 9.24
C ALA A 294 18.37 18.17 8.56
N LEU A 295 19.15 18.81 7.68
CA LEU A 295 18.85 20.10 7.04
C LEU A 295 18.35 21.21 8.00
N GLY A 296 18.66 21.11 9.29
CA GLY A 296 18.20 22.04 10.32
C GLY A 296 16.72 21.90 10.73
N VAL A 297 15.99 20.91 10.21
CA VAL A 297 14.56 20.72 10.46
C VAL A 297 14.22 19.49 11.30
N LEU A 298 15.17 18.58 11.58
CA LEU A 298 14.97 17.50 12.57
C LEU A 298 14.96 18.09 13.98
N VAL A 299 13.78 18.18 14.58
CA VAL A 299 13.57 18.88 15.86
C VAL A 299 13.41 17.94 17.07
N SER A 300 13.11 16.66 16.84
CA SER A 300 13.07 15.63 17.87
C SER A 300 13.42 14.28 17.23
N GLN A 301 14.26 13.47 17.87
CA GLN A 301 14.67 12.16 17.35
C GLN A 301 14.33 11.08 18.37
N ALA A 302 13.80 9.95 17.89
CA ALA A 302 13.45 8.76 18.68
C ALA A 302 12.53 9.07 19.86
N GLN A 303 11.55 9.94 19.64
CA GLN A 303 10.56 10.31 20.63
C GLN A 303 9.53 9.18 20.83
N ALA A 304 9.18 8.84 22.07
CA ALA A 304 8.17 7.80 22.33
C ALA A 304 6.73 8.32 22.35
N GLY A 305 6.53 9.62 22.63
CA GLY A 305 5.20 10.23 22.65
C GLY A 305 4.77 10.72 21.26
N THR A 306 3.47 10.83 21.04
CA THR A 306 2.88 11.24 19.75
C THR A 306 2.52 12.73 19.69
N THR A 307 3.23 13.55 20.46
CA THR A 307 3.00 15.00 20.51
C THR A 307 4.32 15.77 20.55
N TYR A 308 4.40 16.91 19.88
CA TYR A 308 5.57 17.79 19.91
C TYR A 308 5.14 19.25 20.13
N THR A 309 5.74 19.91 21.11
CA THR A 309 5.52 21.34 21.37
C THR A 309 6.70 22.13 20.82
N PRO A 310 6.52 23.00 19.80
CA PRO A 310 7.56 23.89 19.34
C PRO A 310 8.13 24.75 20.49
N PRO A 311 9.47 24.85 20.64
CA PRO A 311 10.09 25.50 21.80
C PRO A 311 10.02 27.03 21.76
N VAL A 312 9.70 27.59 20.61
CA VAL A 312 9.56 29.04 20.40
C VAL A 312 8.18 29.34 19.87
N ARG A 313 7.67 30.52 20.24
CA ARG A 313 6.40 31.02 19.71
C ARG A 313 6.52 31.19 18.20
N LEU A 314 5.56 30.66 17.46
CA LEU A 314 5.55 30.73 16.01
C LEU A 314 5.29 32.17 15.53
N GLU A 315 5.70 32.46 14.29
CA GLU A 315 5.43 33.73 13.62
C GLU A 315 3.96 33.79 13.15
N PHE A 316 3.40 34.99 13.02
CA PHE A 316 2.06 35.19 12.46
C PHE A 316 2.07 34.96 10.94
N GLU A 317 0.91 34.61 10.36
CA GLU A 317 0.70 34.48 8.90
C GLU A 317 1.77 33.62 8.19
N THR A 318 2.31 32.62 8.90
CA THR A 318 3.43 31.81 8.41
C THR A 318 2.99 30.38 8.25
N THR A 319 3.24 29.81 7.06
CA THR A 319 3.03 28.39 6.81
C THR A 319 4.23 27.59 7.31
N TYR A 320 3.95 26.62 8.17
CA TYR A 320 4.91 25.65 8.65
C TYR A 320 4.62 24.29 8.03
N TYR A 321 5.68 23.54 7.75
CA TYR A 321 5.67 22.18 7.24
C TYR A 321 6.27 21.25 8.29
N TRP A 322 5.71 20.05 8.40
CA TRP A 322 6.17 19.07 9.36
C TRP A 322 5.90 17.65 8.91
N ARG A 323 6.71 16.72 9.38
CA ARG A 323 6.69 15.31 9.00
C ARG A 323 7.08 14.47 10.19
N ILE A 324 6.48 13.28 10.30
CA ILE A 324 6.82 12.28 11.31
C ILE A 324 7.37 11.05 10.62
N ASP A 325 8.63 10.71 10.88
CA ASP A 325 9.16 9.43 10.46
C ASP A 325 8.96 8.40 11.57
N GLU A 326 8.33 7.29 11.22
CA GLU A 326 8.03 6.20 12.15
C GLU A 326 9.20 5.23 12.24
N VAL A 327 9.56 4.84 13.46
CA VAL A 327 10.74 4.01 13.72
C VAL A 327 10.33 2.75 14.45
N ASN A 328 10.56 1.60 13.83
CA ASN A 328 10.21 0.30 14.40
C ASN A 328 10.95 -0.01 15.70
N ALA A 329 10.40 -0.95 16.46
CA ALA A 329 11.08 -1.53 17.63
C ALA A 329 12.39 -2.25 17.24
N ALA A 330 13.23 -2.53 18.22
CA ALA A 330 14.35 -3.45 18.02
C ALA A 330 13.83 -4.84 17.56
N PRO A 331 14.58 -5.58 16.72
CA PRO A 331 15.99 -5.36 16.38
C PRO A 331 16.24 -4.52 15.12
N ASP A 332 15.26 -4.31 14.25
CA ASP A 332 15.47 -3.71 12.93
C ASP A 332 15.58 -2.18 12.96
N ASN A 333 14.87 -1.49 13.87
CA ASN A 333 14.85 -0.03 14.02
C ASN A 333 14.66 0.70 12.66
N THR A 334 13.92 0.06 11.76
CA THR A 334 13.66 0.57 10.41
C THR A 334 12.94 1.92 10.52
N VAL A 335 13.41 2.91 9.77
CA VAL A 335 12.79 4.26 9.72
C VAL A 335 11.94 4.34 8.46
N PHE A 336 10.66 4.68 8.62
CA PHE A 336 9.69 4.90 7.56
C PHE A 336 9.43 6.41 7.45
N LYS A 337 9.78 6.98 6.29
CA LYS A 337 9.58 8.41 6.04
C LYS A 337 8.07 8.70 5.94
N GLY A 338 7.58 9.64 6.75
CA GLY A 338 6.17 10.04 6.73
C GLY A 338 5.81 11.02 5.62
N GLU A 339 4.53 11.37 5.56
CA GLU A 339 4.02 12.45 4.71
C GLU A 339 4.31 13.83 5.32
N VAL A 340 4.47 14.83 4.45
CA VAL A 340 4.66 16.22 4.88
C VAL A 340 3.30 16.90 5.01
N TRP A 341 2.94 17.29 6.23
CA TRP A 341 1.77 18.10 6.52
C TRP A 341 2.13 19.57 6.67
N SER A 342 1.13 20.45 6.57
CA SER A 342 1.31 21.88 6.76
C SER A 342 0.19 22.51 7.58
N PHE A 343 0.44 23.70 8.12
CA PHE A 343 -0.59 24.60 8.63
C PHE A 343 -0.11 26.05 8.55
N THR A 344 -1.04 27.00 8.57
CA THR A 344 -0.77 28.44 8.61
C THR A 344 -1.26 29.04 9.92
N THR A 345 -0.37 29.78 10.59
CA THR A 345 -0.69 30.46 11.85
C THR A 345 -1.67 31.62 11.66
N GLU A 346 -2.38 31.96 12.75
CA GLU A 346 -3.30 33.10 12.83
C GLU A 346 -2.73 34.41 12.24
N PRO A 347 -3.59 35.30 11.73
CA PRO A 347 -3.15 36.58 11.19
C PRO A 347 -2.70 37.55 12.28
N PHE A 348 -1.81 38.50 11.94
CA PHE A 348 -1.36 39.52 12.91
C PHE A 348 -2.52 40.42 13.34
N THR A 349 -3.48 40.65 12.44
CA THR A 349 -4.71 41.39 12.71
C THR A 349 -5.89 40.74 12.01
N TYR A 350 -7.02 40.67 12.70
CA TYR A 350 -8.29 40.33 12.07
C TYR A 350 -8.92 41.60 11.48
N PRO A 351 -9.21 41.66 10.18
CA PRO A 351 -9.96 42.78 9.62
C PRO A 351 -11.37 42.78 10.20
N VAL A 352 -11.76 43.88 10.87
CA VAL A 352 -13.15 44.06 11.32
C VAL A 352 -13.98 44.52 10.12
N ALA A 353 -14.75 43.61 9.53
CA ALA A 353 -15.72 43.94 8.49
C ALA A 353 -17.05 44.43 9.10
N ASN A 354 -17.75 45.34 8.42
CA ASN A 354 -19.09 45.82 8.76
C ASN A 354 -19.25 46.68 10.03
N ILE A 355 -18.32 47.62 10.30
CA ILE A 355 -18.58 48.65 11.31
C ILE A 355 -19.57 49.68 10.76
N ILE A 356 -20.84 49.58 11.18
CA ILE A 356 -21.83 50.64 10.98
C ILE A 356 -21.81 51.52 12.24
N ALA A 357 -21.21 52.69 12.15
CA ALA A 357 -21.30 53.71 13.20
C ALA A 357 -22.55 54.59 12.97
N THR A 358 -23.57 54.44 13.80
CA THR A 358 -24.70 55.39 13.83
C THR A 358 -24.40 56.49 14.85
N SER A 359 -24.38 57.75 14.40
CA SER A 359 -24.42 58.90 15.29
C SER A 359 -25.88 59.29 15.55
N ASN A 360 -26.20 59.55 16.81
CA ASN A 360 -27.49 60.10 17.23
C ASN A 360 -27.45 61.63 17.09
N ALA A 361 -28.27 62.16 16.19
CA ALA A 361 -28.51 63.59 16.00
C ALA A 361 -29.63 64.11 16.91
#